data_AF-Q6LWY6-F1
#
_entry.id   AF-Q6LWY6-F1
#
_cell.length_a   1.000
_cell.length_b   1.000
_cell.length_c   1.000
_cell.angle_alpha   90.00
_cell.angle_beta   90.00
_cell.angle_gamma   90.00
#
_symmetry.space_group_name_H-M   'P 1'
#
loop_
_entity.id
_entity.type
_entity.pdbx_description
1 polymer ?
#
loop_
_entity_poly.entity_id
_entity_poly.type
_entity_poly.pdbx_seq_one_letter_code
_entity_poly.pdbx_strand_id
1 'polypeptide(L)'
;MKDAKGIDKQWVILNELASKISKVRPLPEDVYSKLRIANNIITYYLLDEHADFEVLRDAEKEISKIQVILFGLADQDVSKEYLIKMGQALRNEIDLEFPLKQTAFNTEVKRKKGSETIRIKMPVEVQIEVLGELSEHNGVIFELSQDDEQKILVEGVKERITSALKDFSVIWKFQDN
;
A
#
# COMPACT_ATOMS: atom_id res chain seq x y z
N MET A 1 6.43 15.54 -10.02
CA MET A 1 6.41 14.65 -8.83
C MET A 1 7.22 15.32 -7.73
N LYS A 2 6.76 15.21 -6.47
CA LYS A 2 7.53 15.65 -5.31
C LYS A 2 8.86 14.90 -5.23
N ASP A 3 9.89 15.57 -4.72
CA ASP A 3 11.22 15.00 -4.52
C ASP A 3 11.28 14.32 -3.14
N ALA A 4 11.39 12.98 -3.12
CA ALA A 4 11.52 12.19 -1.90
C ALA A 4 12.96 12.10 -1.36
N LYS A 5 13.88 12.96 -1.83
CA LYS A 5 15.28 13.05 -1.37
C LYS A 5 16.05 11.72 -1.46
N GLY A 6 15.73 10.92 -2.48
CA GLY A 6 16.36 9.62 -2.74
C GLY A 6 15.84 8.47 -1.88
N ILE A 7 14.90 8.69 -0.96
CA ILE A 7 14.27 7.64 -0.13
C ILE A 7 13.51 6.63 -1.02
N ASP A 8 12.85 7.13 -2.06
CA ASP A 8 12.19 6.37 -3.10
C ASP A 8 13.18 5.47 -3.87
N LYS A 9 14.34 6.01 -4.26
CA LYS A 9 15.40 5.27 -4.96
C LYS A 9 16.04 4.21 -4.06
N GLN A 10 16.27 4.54 -2.78
CA GLN A 10 16.75 3.59 -1.78
C GLN A 10 15.79 2.41 -1.62
N TRP A 11 14.48 2.68 -1.62
CA TRP A 11 13.47 1.62 -1.59
C TRP A 11 13.60 0.69 -2.80
N VAL A 12 13.77 1.23 -4.01
CA VAL A 12 13.94 0.44 -5.24
C VAL A 12 15.15 -0.48 -5.14
N ILE A 13 16.29 0.07 -4.71
CA ILE A 13 17.55 -0.68 -4.53
C ILE A 13 17.37 -1.82 -3.53
N LEU A 14 16.69 -1.60 -2.41
CA LEU A 14 16.48 -2.63 -1.40
C LEU A 14 15.46 -3.68 -1.84
N ASN A 15 14.44 -3.30 -2.60
CA ASN A 15 13.50 -4.24 -3.20
C ASN A 15 14.20 -5.16 -4.21
N GLU A 16 15.09 -4.60 -5.04
CA GLU A 16 15.95 -5.37 -5.95
C GLU A 16 16.88 -6.32 -5.17
N LEU A 17 17.53 -5.83 -4.11
CA LEU A 17 18.40 -6.65 -3.26
C LEU A 17 17.63 -7.80 -2.61
N ALA A 18 16.44 -7.53 -2.06
CA ALA A 18 15.58 -8.56 -1.49
C ALA A 18 15.23 -9.65 -2.52
N SER A 19 14.86 -9.25 -3.74
CA SER A 19 14.61 -10.18 -4.85
C SER A 19 15.84 -11.01 -5.24
N LYS A 20 17.04 -10.44 -5.16
CA LYS A 20 18.29 -11.14 -5.44
C LYS A 20 18.62 -12.17 -4.35
N ILE A 21 18.50 -11.79 -3.08
CA ILE A 21 18.78 -12.69 -1.93
C ILE A 21 17.75 -13.81 -1.84
N SER A 22 16.46 -13.51 -2.08
CA SER A 22 15.36 -14.49 -1.96
C SER A 22 15.48 -15.68 -2.91
N LYS A 23 16.19 -15.51 -4.04
CA LYS A 23 16.51 -16.59 -4.99
C LYS A 23 17.48 -17.62 -4.44
N VAL A 24 18.30 -17.23 -3.45
CA VAL A 24 19.36 -18.07 -2.88
C VAL A 24 18.96 -18.58 -1.50
N ARG A 25 18.26 -17.77 -0.70
CA ARG A 25 17.85 -18.11 0.66
C ARG A 25 16.54 -17.43 1.05
N PRO A 26 15.73 -18.03 1.95
CA PRO A 26 14.51 -17.39 2.41
C PRO A 26 14.81 -16.10 3.17
N LEU A 27 13.95 -15.10 2.98
CA LEU A 27 13.97 -13.85 3.73
C LEU A 27 12.95 -13.90 4.89
N PRO A 28 13.22 -13.23 6.02
CA PRO A 28 12.23 -13.04 7.07
C PRO A 28 10.97 -12.32 6.52
N GLU A 29 9.78 -12.74 6.96
CA GLU A 29 8.50 -12.10 6.55
C GLU A 29 8.47 -10.60 6.87
N ASP A 30 9.15 -10.22 7.95
CA ASP A 30 9.44 -8.84 8.33
C ASP A 30 9.85 -7.99 7.12
N VAL A 31 10.79 -8.47 6.29
CA VAL A 31 11.38 -7.69 5.20
C VAL A 31 10.31 -7.26 4.20
N TYR A 32 9.44 -8.19 3.79
CA TYR A 32 8.36 -7.90 2.85
C TYR A 32 7.31 -6.97 3.44
N SER A 33 6.97 -7.15 4.72
CA SER A 33 6.05 -6.26 5.43
C SER A 33 6.59 -4.83 5.47
N LYS A 34 7.88 -4.66 5.80
CA LYS A 34 8.54 -3.35 5.85
C LYS A 34 8.66 -2.70 4.48
N LEU A 35 9.04 -3.47 3.46
CA LEU A 35 9.11 -2.96 2.08
C LEU A 35 7.75 -2.43 1.65
N ARG A 36 6.69 -3.18 1.93
CA ARG A 36 5.32 -2.76 1.63
C ARG A 36 4.95 -1.47 2.37
N ILE A 37 5.16 -1.39 3.68
CA ILE A 37 4.88 -0.19 4.49
C ILE A 37 5.62 1.03 3.93
N ALA A 38 6.92 0.91 3.67
CA ALA A 38 7.72 2.00 3.12
C ALA A 38 7.21 2.43 1.74
N ASN A 39 6.86 1.48 0.87
CA ASN A 39 6.30 1.76 -0.45
C ASN A 39 5.02 2.62 -0.35
N ASN A 40 4.10 2.27 0.56
CA ASN A 40 2.85 3.01 0.70
C ASN A 40 3.07 4.44 1.23
N ILE A 41 3.98 4.61 2.18
CA ILE A 41 4.30 5.93 2.75
C ILE A 41 4.93 6.83 1.67
N ILE A 42 5.88 6.29 0.90
CA ILE A 42 6.52 7.00 -0.21
C ILE A 42 5.48 7.35 -1.28
N THR A 43 4.62 6.39 -1.66
CA THR A 43 3.58 6.61 -2.66
C THR A 43 2.60 7.68 -2.21
N TYR A 44 2.16 7.65 -0.95
CA TYR A 44 1.33 8.70 -0.37
C TYR A 44 1.97 10.08 -0.49
N TYR A 45 3.23 10.21 -0.06
CA TYR A 45 3.96 11.46 -0.13
C TYR A 45 4.10 11.98 -1.57
N LEU A 46 4.35 11.08 -2.53
CA LEU A 46 4.53 11.43 -3.94
C LEU A 46 3.23 11.85 -4.64
N LEU A 47 2.08 11.31 -4.20
CA LEU A 47 0.77 11.58 -4.78
C LEU A 47 0.02 12.75 -4.13
N ASP A 48 0.17 12.95 -2.81
CA ASP A 48 -0.51 14.03 -2.08
C ASP A 48 0.34 15.30 -2.09
N GLU A 49 -0.10 16.33 -2.83
CA GLU A 49 0.56 17.63 -2.92
C GLU A 49 0.65 18.36 -1.57
N HIS A 50 -0.21 18.02 -0.60
CA HIS A 50 -0.21 18.62 0.74
C HIS A 50 0.56 17.82 1.79
N ALA A 51 1.03 16.60 1.47
CA ALA A 51 1.80 15.79 2.41
C ALA A 51 3.14 16.44 2.79
N ASP A 52 3.40 16.53 4.09
CA ASP A 52 4.66 17.05 4.65
C ASP A 52 5.80 16.03 4.46
N PHE A 53 7.03 16.52 4.29
CA PHE A 53 8.25 15.71 4.24
C PHE A 53 8.43 14.87 5.51
N GLU A 54 7.97 15.33 6.68
CA GLU A 54 8.04 14.54 7.93
C GLU A 54 7.38 13.16 7.82
N VAL A 55 6.44 12.98 6.89
CA VAL A 55 5.80 11.68 6.63
C VAL A 55 6.82 10.63 6.14
N LEU A 56 7.85 11.05 5.40
CA LEU A 56 8.91 10.17 4.90
C LEU A 56 9.83 9.65 6.00
N ARG A 57 9.84 10.26 7.18
CA ARG A 57 10.63 9.79 8.32
C ARG A 57 10.23 8.38 8.77
N ASP A 58 8.95 8.03 8.62
CA ASP A 58 8.48 6.67 8.91
C ASP A 58 8.92 5.68 7.82
N ALA A 59 8.98 6.10 6.55
CA ALA A 59 9.54 5.28 5.47
C ALA A 59 11.04 5.04 5.67
N GLU A 60 11.79 6.09 6.03
CA GLU A 60 13.23 6.00 6.30
C GLU A 60 13.55 5.01 7.42
N LYS A 61 12.77 5.02 8.52
CA LYS A 61 12.94 4.03 9.62
C LYS A 61 12.75 2.59 9.14
N GLU A 62 11.73 2.32 8.32
CA GLU A 62 11.52 0.97 7.79
C GLU A 62 12.63 0.59 6.80
N ILE A 63 13.08 1.52 5.96
CA ILE A 63 14.23 1.36 5.06
C ILE A 63 15.49 1.01 5.84
N SER A 64 15.82 1.71 6.93
CA SER A 64 17.00 1.40 7.75
C SER A 64 16.94 -0.01 8.34
N LYS A 65 15.76 -0.45 8.78
CA LYS A 65 15.58 -1.83 9.30
C LYS A 65 15.80 -2.87 8.20
N ILE A 66 15.25 -2.63 7.00
CA ILE A 66 15.46 -3.50 5.84
C ILE A 66 16.95 -3.57 5.48
N GLN A 67 17.66 -2.43 5.47
CA GLN A 67 19.09 -2.39 5.18
C GLN A 67 19.88 -3.32 6.13
N VAL A 68 19.67 -3.19 7.45
CA VAL A 68 20.37 -4.01 8.44
C VAL A 68 20.17 -5.50 8.17
N ILE A 69 18.93 -5.92 7.85
CA ILE A 69 18.62 -7.32 7.59
C ILE A 69 19.25 -7.79 6.28
N LEU A 70 19.05 -7.05 5.17
CA LEU A 70 19.50 -7.47 3.84
C LEU A 70 21.02 -7.48 3.72
N PHE A 71 21.71 -6.48 4.25
CA PHE A 71 23.18 -6.45 4.24
C PHE A 71 23.80 -7.50 5.17
N GLY A 72 23.10 -7.91 6.23
CA GLY A 72 23.50 -9.05 7.05
C GLY A 72 23.36 -10.40 6.34
N LEU A 73 22.51 -10.49 5.31
CA LEU A 73 22.24 -11.72 4.55
C LEU A 73 22.96 -11.78 3.20
N ALA A 74 23.40 -10.65 2.67
CA ALA A 74 24.07 -10.54 1.38
C ALA A 74 25.56 -10.89 1.47
N ASP A 75 26.08 -11.57 0.44
CA ASP A 75 27.51 -11.82 0.32
C ASP A 75 28.29 -10.51 0.14
N GLN A 76 29.59 -10.52 0.44
CA GLN A 76 30.40 -9.31 0.53
C GLN A 76 30.41 -8.47 -0.75
N ASP A 77 30.50 -9.11 -1.91
CA ASP A 77 30.54 -8.41 -3.21
C ASP A 77 29.19 -7.78 -3.56
N VAL A 78 28.09 -8.50 -3.29
CA VAL A 78 26.72 -7.96 -3.46
C VAL A 78 26.50 -6.79 -2.50
N SER A 79 26.91 -6.92 -1.24
CA SER A 79 26.82 -5.85 -0.26
C SER A 79 27.56 -4.58 -0.71
N LYS A 80 28.78 -4.71 -1.24
CA LYS A 80 29.55 -3.56 -1.78
C LYS A 80 28.83 -2.90 -2.96
N GLU A 81 28.36 -3.70 -3.93
CA GLU A 81 27.61 -3.22 -5.09
C GLU A 81 26.41 -2.37 -4.67
N TYR A 82 25.60 -2.89 -3.74
CA TYR A 82 24.37 -2.21 -3.31
C TYR A 82 24.63 -1.03 -2.38
N LEU A 83 25.69 -1.03 -1.57
CA LEU A 83 26.11 0.16 -0.80
C LEU A 83 26.49 1.33 -1.71
N ILE A 84 27.17 1.07 -2.83
CA ILE A 84 27.49 2.09 -3.82
C ILE A 84 26.20 2.66 -4.43
N LYS A 85 25.28 1.80 -4.87
CA LYS A 85 23.95 2.21 -5.39
C LYS A 85 23.21 3.09 -4.38
N MET A 86 23.22 2.72 -3.09
CA MET A 86 22.57 3.49 -2.01
C MET A 86 23.19 4.89 -1.84
N GLY A 87 24.52 5.00 -1.94
CA GLY A 87 25.21 6.28 -1.91
C GLY A 87 24.87 7.16 -3.12
N GLN A 88 24.78 6.56 -4.31
CA GLN A 88 24.37 7.27 -5.53
C GLN A 88 22.91 7.74 -5.47
N ALA A 89 22.01 6.95 -4.88
CA ALA A 89 20.61 7.34 -4.65
C ALA A 89 20.48 8.62 -3.83
N LEU A 90 21.25 8.74 -2.74
CA LEU A 90 21.25 9.94 -1.89
C LEU A 90 21.77 11.20 -2.59
N ARG A 91 22.73 11.03 -3.51
CA ARG A 91 23.29 12.13 -4.31
C ARG A 91 22.51 12.41 -5.60
N ASN A 92 21.42 11.68 -5.83
CA ASN A 92 20.63 11.75 -7.06
C ASN A 92 21.46 11.43 -8.33
N GLU A 93 22.50 10.61 -8.21
CA GLU A 93 23.43 10.22 -9.28
C GLU A 93 22.99 8.95 -10.03
N ILE A 94 21.88 8.34 -9.62
CA ILE A 94 21.32 7.15 -10.23
C ILE A 94 19.91 7.43 -10.72
N ASP A 95 19.61 6.98 -11.94
CA ASP A 95 18.29 7.09 -12.54
C ASP A 95 17.51 5.79 -12.26
N LEU A 96 16.75 5.80 -11.17
CA LEU A 96 15.88 4.71 -10.77
C LEU A 96 14.47 5.26 -10.63
N GLU A 97 13.54 4.59 -11.29
CA GLU A 97 12.12 4.92 -11.20
C GLU A 97 11.49 4.14 -10.04
N PHE A 98 10.94 4.88 -9.07
CA PHE A 98 10.10 4.27 -8.06
C PHE A 98 8.83 3.73 -8.71
N PRO A 99 8.41 2.48 -8.46
CA PRO A 99 7.21 1.91 -9.05
C PRO A 99 5.98 2.56 -8.40
N LEU A 100 5.68 3.78 -8.84
CA LEU A 100 4.53 4.55 -8.43
C LEU A 100 3.32 3.84 -9.02
N LYS A 101 2.71 2.96 -8.23
CA LYS A 101 1.41 2.42 -8.60
C LYS A 101 0.41 3.56 -8.52
N GLN A 102 0.10 4.15 -9.67
CA GLN A 102 -1.06 5.02 -9.86
C GLN A 102 -2.37 4.21 -9.84
N THR A 103 -2.42 3.16 -9.02
CA THR A 103 -3.69 2.54 -8.69
C THR A 103 -4.40 3.51 -7.76
N ALA A 104 -5.68 3.82 -8.01
CA ALA A 104 -6.52 4.59 -7.08
C ALA A 104 -6.60 3.97 -5.66
N PHE A 105 -6.03 2.76 -5.47
CA PHE A 105 -6.00 1.98 -4.26
C PHE A 105 -4.60 1.86 -3.64
N ASN A 106 -4.04 2.93 -3.06
CA ASN A 106 -3.03 2.76 -2.02
C ASN A 106 -3.72 2.37 -0.70
N THR A 107 -4.11 1.10 -0.59
CA THR A 107 -4.88 0.53 0.55
C THR A 107 -4.22 0.63 1.94
N GLU A 108 -3.04 1.22 2.04
CA GLU A 108 -2.23 1.30 3.27
C GLU A 108 -1.66 2.69 3.55
N VAL A 109 -2.14 3.74 2.86
CA VAL A 109 -2.03 5.09 3.41
C VAL A 109 -2.87 5.12 4.67
N LYS A 110 -2.24 5.43 5.81
CA LYS A 110 -2.80 5.50 7.17
C LYS A 110 -4.31 5.82 7.16
N ARG A 111 -5.13 4.75 7.18
CA ARG A 111 -6.58 4.83 7.38
C ARG A 111 -6.82 5.59 8.69
N LYS A 112 -7.79 6.51 8.71
CA LYS A 112 -8.18 7.24 9.94
C LYS A 112 -8.18 6.28 11.12
N LYS A 113 -7.52 6.64 12.22
CA LYS A 113 -7.47 5.81 13.45
C LYS A 113 -8.91 5.45 13.84
N GLY A 114 -9.29 4.18 13.68
CA GLY A 114 -10.65 3.68 13.93
C GLY A 114 -11.51 3.37 12.69
N SER A 115 -10.97 3.44 11.47
CA SER A 115 -11.66 3.03 10.24
C SER A 115 -11.14 1.68 9.74
N GLU A 116 -12.04 0.75 9.42
CA GLU A 116 -11.77 -0.53 8.78
C GLU A 116 -12.16 -0.47 7.30
N THR A 117 -11.59 -1.36 6.48
CA THR A 117 -12.02 -1.54 5.09
C THR A 117 -12.18 -3.03 4.84
N ILE A 118 -13.33 -3.42 4.32
CA ILE A 118 -13.63 -4.81 3.95
C ILE A 118 -13.91 -4.90 2.44
N ARG A 119 -13.65 -6.07 1.88
CA ARG A 119 -13.96 -6.40 0.48
C ARG A 119 -15.04 -7.46 0.44
N ILE A 120 -16.01 -7.25 -0.43
CA ILE A 120 -17.17 -8.11 -0.55
C ILE A 120 -17.29 -8.52 -2.01
N LYS A 121 -17.39 -9.82 -2.26
CA LYS A 121 -17.74 -10.30 -3.58
C LYS A 121 -19.25 -10.27 -3.73
N MET A 122 -19.71 -9.63 -4.79
CA MET A 122 -21.10 -9.50 -5.15
C MET A 122 -21.48 -10.60 -6.14
N PRO A 123 -22.58 -11.33 -5.88
CA PRO A 123 -23.13 -12.26 -6.86
C PRO A 123 -23.85 -11.54 -8.01
N VAL A 124 -24.10 -10.23 -7.86
CA VAL A 124 -24.82 -9.38 -8.82
C VAL A 124 -24.08 -8.09 -9.08
N GLU A 125 -24.34 -7.52 -10.25
CA GLU A 125 -24.01 -6.14 -10.55
C GLU A 125 -24.88 -5.22 -9.69
N VAL A 126 -24.24 -4.24 -9.04
CA VAL A 126 -24.92 -3.22 -8.24
C VAL A 126 -24.65 -1.86 -8.85
N GLN A 127 -25.73 -1.11 -9.10
CA GLN A 127 -25.64 0.25 -9.62
C GLN A 127 -24.96 1.19 -8.63
N ILE A 128 -24.14 2.10 -9.14
CA ILE A 128 -23.33 2.99 -8.32
C ILE A 128 -24.18 3.95 -7.49
N GLU A 129 -25.36 4.30 -7.97
CA GLU A 129 -26.34 5.15 -7.29
C GLU A 129 -26.84 4.50 -5.99
N VAL A 130 -27.10 3.19 -6.01
CA VAL A 130 -27.51 2.41 -4.84
C VAL A 130 -26.40 2.41 -3.78
N LEU A 131 -25.15 2.30 -4.21
CA LEU A 131 -23.99 2.38 -3.32
C LEU A 131 -23.82 3.78 -2.71
N GLY A 132 -24.12 4.83 -3.48
CA GLY A 132 -24.16 6.22 -2.99
C GLY A 132 -25.17 6.39 -1.86
N GLU A 133 -26.41 5.96 -2.07
CA GLU A 133 -27.48 6.05 -1.05
C GLU A 133 -27.13 5.29 0.23
N LEU A 134 -26.59 4.07 0.08
CA LEU A 134 -26.15 3.25 1.22
C LEU A 134 -25.00 3.87 2.00
N SER A 135 -24.08 4.52 1.28
CA SER A 135 -22.94 5.23 1.87
C SER A 135 -23.41 6.38 2.74
N GLU A 136 -24.29 7.22 2.20
CA GLU A 136 -24.87 8.36 2.92
C GLU A 136 -25.68 7.92 4.13
N HIS A 137 -26.55 6.91 3.96
CA HIS A 137 -27.43 6.42 5.01
C HIS A 137 -26.66 5.86 6.22
N ASN A 138 -25.58 5.11 5.96
CA ASN A 138 -24.83 4.41 6.98
C ASN A 138 -23.60 5.16 7.48
N GLY A 139 -23.24 6.27 6.84
CA GLY A 139 -22.01 7.01 7.14
C GLY A 139 -20.76 6.15 6.97
N VAL A 140 -20.75 5.35 5.90
CA VAL A 140 -19.64 4.52 5.39
C VAL A 140 -19.44 4.84 3.91
N ILE A 141 -18.35 4.36 3.31
CA ILE A 141 -18.07 4.56 1.88
C ILE A 141 -18.19 3.20 1.20
N PHE A 142 -19.13 3.07 0.26
CA PHE A 142 -19.22 1.95 -0.67
C PHE A 142 -18.63 2.35 -2.02
N GLU A 143 -17.74 1.51 -2.54
CA GLU A 143 -17.13 1.73 -3.86
C GLU A 143 -17.11 0.43 -4.66
N LEU A 144 -17.38 0.51 -5.96
CA LEU A 144 -17.11 -0.59 -6.89
C LEU A 144 -15.60 -0.81 -6.94
N SER A 145 -15.18 -2.06 -6.88
CA SER A 145 -13.79 -2.42 -7.07
C SER A 145 -13.41 -2.22 -8.54
N GLN A 146 -12.35 -1.45 -8.79
CA GLN A 146 -11.86 -1.27 -10.16
C GLN A 146 -11.06 -2.49 -10.68
N ASP A 147 -10.75 -3.46 -9.82
CA ASP A 147 -10.01 -4.68 -10.16
C ASP A 147 -10.93 -5.85 -10.50
N ASP A 148 -12.19 -5.79 -10.09
CA ASP A 148 -13.17 -6.86 -10.24
C ASP A 148 -14.58 -6.25 -10.18
N GLU A 149 -15.27 -6.25 -11.31
CA GLU A 149 -16.63 -5.71 -11.45
C GLU A 149 -17.62 -6.38 -10.48
N GLN A 150 -17.28 -7.56 -9.94
CA GLN A 150 -18.05 -8.28 -8.94
C GLN A 150 -17.56 -8.05 -7.51
N LYS A 151 -16.78 -7.00 -7.22
CA LYS A 151 -16.38 -6.70 -5.84
C LYS A 151 -16.75 -5.28 -5.44
N ILE A 152 -17.13 -5.15 -4.19
CA ILE A 152 -17.42 -3.88 -3.54
C ILE A 152 -16.51 -3.72 -2.33
N LEU A 153 -16.02 -2.51 -2.16
CA LEU A 153 -15.23 -2.06 -1.02
C LEU A 153 -16.15 -1.30 -0.08
N VAL A 154 -16.04 -1.58 1.22
CA VAL A 154 -16.77 -0.85 2.26
C VAL A 154 -15.78 -0.32 3.27
N GLU A 155 -15.77 1.00 3.48
CA GLU A 155 -14.90 1.68 4.44
C GLU A 155 -15.69 2.46 5.49
N GLY A 156 -15.29 2.35 6.75
CA GLY A 156 -15.88 3.10 7.85
C GLY A 156 -15.51 2.55 9.22
N VAL A 157 -16.12 3.09 10.27
CA VAL A 157 -15.94 2.54 11.62
C VAL A 157 -16.63 1.17 11.69
N LYS A 158 -16.00 0.19 12.36
CA LYS A 158 -16.47 -1.20 12.45
C LYS A 158 -17.96 -1.35 12.74
N GLU A 159 -18.49 -0.59 13.68
CA GLU A 159 -19.90 -0.65 14.06
C GLU A 159 -20.81 -0.21 12.90
N ARG A 160 -20.41 0.83 12.16
CA ARG A 160 -21.15 1.35 11.00
C ARG A 160 -21.05 0.43 9.80
N ILE A 161 -19.88 -0.16 9.56
CA ILE A 161 -19.73 -1.21 8.54
C ILE A 161 -20.68 -2.36 8.86
N THR A 162 -20.72 -2.82 10.11
CA THR A 162 -21.59 -3.94 10.50
C THR A 162 -23.07 -3.63 10.26
N SER A 163 -23.53 -2.42 10.58
CA SER A 163 -24.90 -1.97 10.27
C SER A 163 -25.13 -1.90 8.76
N ALA A 164 -24.21 -1.27 8.02
CA ALA A 164 -24.28 -1.15 6.58
C ALA A 164 -24.38 -2.50 5.87
N LEU A 165 -23.65 -3.52 6.34
CA LEU A 165 -23.73 -4.88 5.79
C LEU A 165 -25.07 -5.57 6.05
N LYS A 166 -25.70 -5.32 7.20
CA LYS A 166 -27.02 -5.87 7.50
C LYS A 166 -28.06 -5.30 6.55
N ASP A 167 -28.04 -3.98 6.35
CA ASP A 167 -28.97 -3.30 5.45
C ASP A 167 -28.67 -3.68 4.00
N PHE A 168 -27.39 -3.73 3.64
CA PHE A 168 -26.94 -4.13 2.33
C PHE A 168 -27.32 -5.58 1.99
N SER A 169 -27.30 -6.50 2.97
CA SER A 169 -27.66 -7.91 2.77
C SER A 169 -29.09 -8.12 2.26
N VAL A 170 -29.98 -7.13 2.44
CA VAL A 170 -31.36 -7.19 1.93
C VAL A 170 -31.39 -7.28 0.41
N ILE A 171 -30.44 -6.65 -0.30
CA ILE A 171 -30.32 -6.72 -1.77
C ILE A 171 -30.10 -8.18 -2.25
N TRP A 172 -29.59 -9.04 -1.37
CA TRP A 172 -29.14 -10.40 -1.69
C TRP A 172 -30.21 -11.43 -1.34
N LYS A 173 -31.09 -11.10 -0.37
CA LYS A 173 -32.15 -11.98 0.12
C LYS A 173 -33.27 -12.22 -0.90
N PHE A 174 -33.31 -11.47 -2.00
CA PHE A 174 -34.32 -11.61 -3.04
C PHE A 174 -33.87 -12.44 -4.25
N GLN A 175 -32.71 -13.12 -4.18
CA GLN A 175 -32.19 -13.94 -5.28
C GLN A 175 -32.35 -15.46 -5.12
N ASP A 176 -32.83 -15.94 -3.96
CA ASP A 176 -33.10 -17.38 -3.73
C ASP A 176 -34.56 -17.78 -4.02
N ASN A 177 -35.29 -17.01 -4.85
CA ASN A 177 -36.63 -17.37 -5.37
C ASN A 177 -36.64 -17.54 -6.88
#